data_AF-A0A367IJZ2-F1
#
_entry.id   AF-A0A367IJZ2-F1
#
_cell.length_a   1.000
_cell.length_b   1.000
_cell.length_c   1.000
_cell.angle_alpha   90.00
_cell.angle_beta   90.00
_cell.angle_gamma   90.00
#
_symmetry.space_group_name_H-M   'P 1'
#
loop_
_entity.id
_entity.type
_entity.pdbx_description
1 polymer ?
#
loop_
_entity_poly.entity_id
_entity_poly.type
_entity_poly.pdbx_seq_one_letter_code
_entity_poly.pdbx_strand_id
1 'polypeptide(L)' 'MSFTLEAPLAYKILDSYFENVSYVKGVEASDADVAVFNALTEGVSAEAYPHLARWYSHIAAVKGLAA' A
#
# COMPACT_ATOMS: atom_id res chain seq x y z
N MET A 1 11.30 15.44 9.24
CA MET A 1 11.24 14.47 10.35
C MET A 1 10.58 13.21 9.81
N SER A 2 11.28 12.08 9.86
CA SER A 2 10.74 10.76 9.52
C SER A 2 10.35 10.04 10.80
N PHE A 3 9.13 9.51 10.85
CA PHE A 3 8.66 8.66 11.94
C PHE A 3 8.53 7.23 11.41
N THR A 4 8.93 6.25 12.23
CA THR A 4 8.78 4.83 11.92
C THR A 4 7.60 4.30 12.72
N LEU A 5 6.72 3.55 12.07
CA LEU A 5 5.60 2.87 12.70
C LEU A 5 5.88 1.36 12.72
N GLU A 6 5.41 0.68 13.75
CA GLU A 6 5.36 -0.79 13.76
C GLU A 6 4.49 -1.29 12.61
N ALA A 7 4.94 -2.34 11.91
CA ALA A 7 4.29 -2.84 10.70
C ALA A 7 2.78 -3.12 10.89
N PRO A 8 2.31 -3.79 11.96
CA PRO A 8 0.87 -4.06 12.13
C PRO A 8 0.02 -2.79 12.23
N LEU A 9 0.54 -1.74 12.86
CA LEU A 9 -0.14 -0.45 12.98
C LEU A 9 -0.15 0.29 11.64
N ALA A 10 0.99 0.29 10.94
CA ALA A 10 1.10 0.89 9.62
C ALA A 10 0.12 0.25 8.63
N TYR A 11 0.01 -1.08 8.65
CA TYR A 11 -0.83 -1.84 7.71
C TYR A 11 -2.30 -1.55 7.97
N LYS A 12 -2.72 -1.46 9.23
CA LYS A 12 -4.09 -1.10 9.59
C LYS A 12 -4.45 0.33 9.15
N ILE A 13 -3.54 1.29 9.32
CA ILE A 13 -3.75 2.67 8.88
C ILE A 13 -3.89 2.74 7.36
N LEU A 14 -2.99 2.06 6.63
CA LEU A 14 -3.01 2.05 5.16
C LEU A 14 -4.23 1.31 4.62
N ASP A 15 -4.66 0.22 5.24
CA ASP A 15 -5.87 -0.51 4.86
C ASP A 15 -7.11 0.39 4.94
N SER A 16 -7.30 1.09 6.07
CA SER A 16 -8.40 2.06 6.21
C SER A 16 -8.27 3.25 5.24
N TYR A 17 -7.06 3.66 4.89
CA TYR A 17 -6.84 4.71 3.89
C TYR A 17 -7.29 4.26 2.50
N PHE A 18 -6.86 3.07 2.05
CA PHE A 18 -7.17 2.51 0.74
C PHE A 18 -8.58 1.95 0.60
N GLU A 19 -9.41 2.06 1.63
CA GLU A 19 -10.84 1.78 1.57
C GLU A 19 -11.52 2.69 0.53
N ASN A 20 -11.16 3.98 0.51
CA ASN A 20 -11.84 5.00 -0.30
C ASN A 20 -11.01 5.54 -1.47
N VAL A 21 -9.74 5.13 -1.58
CA VAL A 21 -8.84 5.59 -2.64
C VAL A 21 -8.10 4.41 -3.29
N SER A 22 -7.72 4.56 -4.55
CA SER A 22 -6.97 3.53 -5.28
C SER A 22 -5.50 3.87 -5.48
N TYR A 23 -5.06 5.07 -5.08
CA TYR A 23 -3.69 5.54 -5.19
C TYR A 23 -3.36 6.44 -3.99
N VAL A 24 -2.07 6.56 -3.68
CA VAL A 24 -1.57 7.44 -2.61
C VAL A 24 -1.85 8.91 -2.93
N LYS A 25 -1.89 9.28 -4.21
CA LYS A 25 -2.17 10.63 -4.65
C LYS A 25 -2.85 10.65 -6.02
N GLY A 26 -3.91 11.44 -6.14
CA GLY A 26 -4.60 11.64 -7.42
C GLY A 26 -5.43 10.42 -7.82
N VAL A 27 -5.54 10.20 -9.13
CA VAL A 27 -6.40 9.18 -9.73
C VAL A 27 -5.63 8.20 -10.63
N GLU A 28 -4.30 8.28 -10.62
CA GLU A 28 -3.41 7.44 -11.43
C GLU A 28 -2.18 7.02 -10.61
N ALA A 29 -1.53 5.93 -11.01
CA ALA A 29 -0.39 5.38 -10.30
C ALA A 29 0.84 6.30 -10.39
N SER A 30 1.39 6.68 -9.25
CA SER A 30 2.45 7.69 -9.12
C SER A 30 3.70 7.15 -8.41
N ASP A 31 4.76 7.95 -8.35
CA ASP A 31 5.97 7.60 -7.59
C ASP A 31 5.70 7.50 -6.09
N ALA A 32 4.65 8.18 -5.60
CA ALA A 32 4.22 8.04 -4.22
C ALA A 32 3.71 6.63 -3.92
N ASP A 33 3.02 6.00 -4.88
CA ASP A 33 2.57 4.61 -4.75
C ASP A 33 3.76 3.66 -4.71
N VAL A 34 4.76 3.87 -5.56
CA VAL A 34 5.99 3.07 -5.59
C VAL A 34 6.76 3.20 -4.28
N ALA A 35 6.85 4.41 -3.72
CA ALA A 35 7.52 4.66 -2.45
C ALA A 35 6.83 3.94 -1.28
N VAL A 36 5.49 3.99 -1.22
CA VAL A 36 4.72 3.26 -0.19
C VAL A 36 4.86 1.75 -0.41
N PHE A 37 4.79 1.28 -1.66
CA PHE A 37 4.89 -0.14 -2.01
C PHE A 37 6.22 -0.73 -1.54
N ASN A 38 7.33 -0.07 -1.87
CA ASN A 38 8.67 -0.52 -1.49
C ASN A 38 8.94 -0.44 0.03
N ALA A 39 8.18 0.37 0.76
CA ALA A 39 8.30 0.46 2.22
C ALA A 39 7.61 -0.71 2.93
N LEU A 40 6.69 -1.42 2.25
CA LEU A 40 6.05 -2.62 2.77
C LEU A 40 7.00 -3.80 2.53
N THR A 41 7.60 -4.29 3.61
CA THR A 41 8.63 -5.34 3.57
C THR A 41 8.08 -6.73 3.87
N GLU A 42 6.86 -6.80 4.39
CA GLU A 42 6.16 -8.05 4.71
C GLU A 42 4.96 -8.22 3.79
N GLY A 43 4.77 -9.44 3.27
CA GLY A 43 3.66 -9.76 2.37
C GLY A 43 2.32 -9.35 2.99
N VAL A 44 1.57 -8.50 2.28
CA VAL A 44 0.29 -7.99 2.77
C VAL A 44 -0.74 -9.12 2.79
N SER A 45 -1.19 -9.51 3.98
CA SER A 45 -2.27 -10.50 4.14
C SER A 45 -3.60 -9.92 3.66
N ALA A 46 -4.17 -10.51 2.60
CA ALA A 46 -5.49 -10.12 2.09
C ALA A 46 -6.64 -10.44 3.06
N GLU A 47 -6.45 -11.39 3.97
CA GLU A 47 -7.46 -11.74 5.00
C GLU A 47 -7.50 -10.68 6.10
N ALA A 48 -6.35 -10.12 6.47
CA ALA A 48 -6.25 -9.13 7.53
C ALA A 48 -6.43 -7.69 7.03
N TYR A 49 -5.98 -7.40 5.80
CA TYR A 49 -5.91 -6.06 5.21
C TYR A 49 -6.38 -6.07 3.75
N PRO A 50 -7.68 -6.29 3.50
CA PRO A 50 -8.20 -6.51 2.15
C PRO A 50 -8.03 -5.30 1.21
N HIS A 51 -8.15 -4.08 1.73
CA HIS A 51 -8.05 -2.85 0.93
C HIS A 51 -6.59 -2.55 0.59
N LEU A 52 -5.70 -2.74 1.56
CA LEU A 52 -4.26 -2.64 1.35
C LEU A 52 -3.77 -3.70 0.36
N ALA A 53 -4.21 -4.95 0.50
CA ALA A 53 -3.82 -6.05 -0.39
C ALA A 53 -4.29 -5.83 -1.83
N ARG A 54 -5.51 -5.30 -2.00
CA ARG A 54 -6.03 -4.88 -3.31
C ARG A 54 -5.13 -3.82 -3.92
N TRP A 55 -4.82 -2.74 -3.19
CA TRP A 55 -3.97 -1.67 -3.67
C TRP A 55 -2.56 -2.19 -4.02
N TYR A 56 -1.97 -2.99 -3.14
CA TYR A 56 -0.61 -3.52 -3.29
C TYR A 56 -0.50 -4.38 -4.55
N SER A 57 -1.44 -5.31 -4.77
CA SER A 57 -1.51 -6.13 -5.98
C SER A 57 -1.74 -5.29 -7.24
N HIS A 58 -2.57 -4.25 -7.15
CA HIS A 58 -2.84 -3.33 -8.26
C HIS A 58 -1.59 -2.53 -8.66
N ILE A 59 -0.85 -1.97 -7.69
CA ILE A 59 0.39 -1.23 -7.96
C ILE A 59 1.46 -2.14 -8.54
N ALA A 60 1.59 -3.37 -8.03
CA ALA A 60 2.48 -4.36 -8.61
C ALA A 60 2.18 -4.61 -10.09
N ALA A 61 0.91 -4.83 -10.45
CA ALA A 61 0.49 -5.04 -11.83
C ALA A 61 0.70 -3.81 -12.72
N VAL A 62 0.34 -2.61 -12.25
CA VAL A 62 0.40 -1.37 -13.04
C VAL A 62 1.84 -0.88 -13.24
N LYS A 63 2.72 -1.07 -12.26
CA LYS A 63 4.12 -0.63 -12.31
C LYS A 63 5.11 -1.74 -12.68
N GLY A 64 4.64 -2.98 -12.85
CA GLY A 64 5.49 -4.13 -13.15
C GLY A 64 6.42 -4.52 -12.00
N LEU A 65 5.95 -4.38 -10.75
CA LEU A 65 6.69 -4.75 -9.54
C LEU A 65 6.28 -6.16 -9.08
N ALA A 66 7.11 -6.79 -8.25
CA ALA A 66 6.78 -8.07 -7.64
C ALA A 66 5.98 -7.83 -6.36
N ALA A 67 4.75 -8.34 -6.32
CA ALA A 67 3.89 -8.35 -5.13
C ALA A 67 4.44 -9.35 -4.10
#